data_AF-A0A6B3GUS3-F1
#
_entry.id   AF-A0A6B3GUS3-F1
#
_cell.length_a   1.000
_cell.length_b   1.000
_cell.length_c   1.000
_cell.angle_alpha   90.00
_cell.angle_beta   90.00
_cell.angle_gamma   90.00
#
_symmetry.space_group_name_H-M   'P 1'
#
loop_
_entity.id
_entity.type
_entity.pdbx_description
1 polymer ?
#
loop_
_entity_poly.entity_id
_entity_poly.type
_entity_poly.pdbx_seq_one_letter_code
_entity_poly.pdbx_strand_id
1 'polypeptide(L)'
;SGTRSSLSLPIAAHSYTAGALNLYSPKENGFEDVDLGGLRALAAQATGAVALAQRLADTRTFTADLEAALQSRAVIDQAAGIVMNQRRCSSEEALKTLRTASQHRNVKLRDLCAQLVSSISGAPPTSGPGLRPRP
;
A
#
# COMPACT_ATOMS: atom_id res chain seq x y z
N SER A 1 0.71 44.31 -8.71
CA SER A 1 -0.31 43.54 -9.43
C SER A 1 -0.54 42.27 -8.64
N GLY A 2 -1.77 42.00 -8.18
CA GLY A 2 -2.12 40.87 -7.33
C GLY A 2 -3.39 40.18 -7.81
N THR A 3 -3.70 39.02 -7.24
CA THR A 3 -4.97 38.33 -7.49
C THR A 3 -6.13 39.22 -7.10
N ARG A 4 -7.03 39.52 -8.05
CA ARG A 4 -8.23 40.36 -7.83
C ARG A 4 -9.53 39.56 -7.87
N SER A 5 -9.49 38.30 -8.29
CA SER A 5 -10.62 37.36 -8.22
C SER A 5 -10.14 35.91 -8.15
N SER A 6 -10.96 35.04 -7.57
CA SER A 6 -10.73 33.60 -7.51
C SER A 6 -12.02 32.81 -7.68
N LEU A 7 -11.94 31.64 -8.32
CA LEU A 7 -13.03 30.68 -8.46
C LEU A 7 -12.57 29.31 -7.99
N SER A 8 -13.37 28.67 -7.12
CA SER A 8 -13.09 27.33 -6.60
C SER A 8 -14.19 26.36 -7.01
N LEU A 9 -13.80 25.23 -7.56
CA LEU A 9 -14.72 24.16 -7.98
C LEU A 9 -14.37 22.88 -7.21
N PRO A 10 -15.36 22.22 -6.58
CA PRO A 10 -15.10 21.02 -5.81
C PRO A 10 -14.67 19.87 -6.72
N ILE A 11 -13.70 19.08 -6.26
CA ILE A 11 -13.34 17.78 -6.83
C ILE A 11 -13.78 16.73 -5.81
N ALA A 12 -14.94 16.11 -6.04
CA ALA A 12 -15.61 15.26 -5.06
C ALA A 12 -15.67 13.80 -5.53
N ALA A 13 -14.63 13.02 -5.22
CA ALA A 13 -14.58 11.61 -5.56
C ALA A 13 -15.41 10.76 -4.57
N HIS A 14 -16.75 10.79 -4.66
CA HIS A 14 -17.73 9.87 -4.05
C HIS A 14 -17.62 9.44 -2.56
N SER A 15 -16.62 9.84 -1.80
CA SER A 15 -16.50 9.66 -0.35
C SER A 15 -15.21 10.34 0.11
N TYR A 16 -15.35 11.41 0.88
CA TYR A 16 -14.32 12.40 1.24
C TYR A 16 -13.87 13.28 0.06
N THR A 17 -13.97 14.60 0.24
CA THR A 17 -13.58 15.61 -0.74
C THR A 17 -12.15 15.35 -1.22
N ALA A 18 -11.95 15.08 -2.50
CA ALA A 18 -10.63 14.79 -3.06
C ALA A 18 -9.80 16.06 -3.29
N GLY A 19 -10.42 17.24 -3.24
CA GLY A 19 -9.76 18.53 -3.32
C GLY A 19 -10.66 19.59 -3.94
N ALA A 20 -10.05 20.68 -4.42
CA ALA A 20 -10.73 21.71 -5.19
C ALA A 20 -9.81 22.19 -6.32
N LEU A 21 -10.41 22.54 -7.46
CA LEU A 21 -9.75 23.27 -8.54
C LEU A 21 -9.90 24.77 -8.25
N ASN A 22 -8.77 25.43 -7.97
CA ASN A 22 -8.72 26.87 -7.71
C ASN A 22 -8.16 27.60 -8.93
N LEU A 23 -8.93 28.55 -9.45
CA LEU A 23 -8.55 29.44 -10.52
C LEU A 23 -8.37 30.85 -9.95
N TYR A 24 -7.33 31.55 -10.38
CA TYR A 24 -6.99 32.89 -9.91
C TYR A 24 -6.86 33.84 -11.10
N SER A 25 -7.37 35.06 -10.97
CA SER A 25 -7.28 36.06 -12.03
C SER A 25 -6.84 37.42 -11.47
N PRO A 26 -5.97 38.16 -12.20
CA PRO A 26 -5.58 39.52 -11.84
C PRO A 26 -6.64 40.57 -12.24
N LYS A 27 -7.75 40.18 -12.89
CA LYS A 27 -8.87 41.07 -13.24
C LYS A 27 -9.94 41.03 -12.13
N GLU A 28 -10.55 42.18 -11.81
CA GLU A 28 -11.80 42.20 -11.03
C GLU A 28 -12.91 41.52 -11.82
N ASN A 29 -13.74 40.71 -11.16
CA ASN A 29 -14.80 39.91 -11.78
C ASN A 29 -14.32 39.08 -12.99
N GLY A 30 -13.10 38.53 -12.90
CA GLY A 30 -12.47 37.81 -14.03
C GLY A 30 -13.15 36.52 -14.47
N PHE A 31 -14.25 36.12 -13.82
CA PHE A 31 -15.02 34.92 -14.09
C PHE A 31 -16.50 35.20 -14.41
N GLU A 32 -16.91 36.46 -14.59
CA GLU A 32 -18.31 36.86 -14.83
C GLU A 32 -18.85 36.32 -16.17
N ASP A 33 -18.03 36.34 -17.22
CA ASP A 33 -18.37 35.85 -18.56
C ASP A 33 -17.91 34.42 -18.85
N VAL A 34 -17.41 33.70 -17.83
CA VAL A 34 -16.89 32.35 -18.00
C VAL A 34 -18.02 31.33 -18.04
N ASP A 35 -17.91 30.37 -18.96
CA ASP A 35 -18.78 29.20 -18.97
C ASP A 35 -18.54 28.33 -17.72
N LEU A 36 -19.31 28.60 -16.68
CA LEU A 36 -19.31 27.81 -15.44
C LEU A 36 -19.76 26.35 -15.70
N GLY A 37 -20.55 26.09 -16.75
CA GLY A 37 -20.94 24.75 -17.15
C GLY A 37 -19.74 23.93 -17.62
N GLY A 38 -18.97 24.48 -18.56
CA GLY A 38 -17.73 23.88 -19.04
C GLY A 38 -16.68 23.70 -17.94
N LEU A 39 -16.52 24.70 -17.06
CA LEU A 39 -15.61 24.56 -15.92
C LEU A 39 -16.04 23.49 -14.91
N ARG A 40 -17.34 23.36 -14.64
CA ARG A 40 -17.87 22.27 -13.80
C ARG A 40 -17.67 20.92 -14.46
N ALA A 41 -17.84 20.82 -15.78
CA ALA A 41 -17.59 19.59 -16.53
C ALA A 41 -16.11 19.18 -16.43
N LEU A 42 -15.18 20.13 -16.55
CA LEU A 42 -13.75 19.89 -16.36
C LEU A 42 -13.45 19.41 -14.92
N ALA A 43 -14.01 20.07 -13.91
CA ALA A 43 -13.85 19.65 -12.51
C ALA A 43 -14.42 18.23 -12.26
N ALA A 44 -15.52 17.87 -12.92
CA ALA A 44 -16.10 16.53 -12.85
C ALA A 44 -15.20 15.48 -13.54
N GLN A 45 -14.58 15.80 -14.68
CA GLN A 45 -13.60 14.92 -15.33
C GLN A 45 -12.38 14.69 -14.44
N ALA A 46 -11.83 15.77 -13.85
CA ALA A 46 -10.73 15.68 -12.89
C ALA A 46 -11.12 14.80 -11.69
N THR A 47 -12.35 14.94 -11.20
CA THR A 47 -12.90 14.09 -10.13
C THR A 47 -12.88 12.61 -10.51
N GLY A 48 -13.35 12.25 -11.71
CA GLY A 48 -13.33 10.86 -12.19
C GLY A 48 -11.92 10.30 -12.31
N ALA A 49 -10.98 11.08 -12.85
CA ALA A 49 -9.58 10.67 -13.01
C ALA A 49 -8.89 10.44 -11.66
N VAL A 50 -9.08 11.35 -10.69
CA VAL A 50 -8.53 11.20 -9.34
C VAL A 50 -9.12 9.98 -8.63
N ALA A 51 -10.44 9.78 -8.72
CA ALA A 51 -11.10 8.61 -8.13
C ALA A 51 -10.56 7.28 -8.69
N LEU A 52 -10.32 7.23 -10.00
CA LEU A 52 -9.74 6.06 -10.65
C LEU A 52 -8.30 5.81 -10.18
N ALA A 53 -7.48 6.87 -10.13
CA ALA A 53 -6.09 6.78 -9.67
C ALA A 53 -6.01 6.28 -8.22
N GLN A 54 -6.88 6.77 -7.33
CA GLN A 54 -6.99 6.32 -5.95
C GLN A 54 -7.34 4.83 -5.86
N ARG A 55 -8.40 4.38 -6.56
CA ARG A 55 -8.78 2.96 -6.59
C ARG A 55 -7.67 2.05 -7.10
N LEU A 56 -6.92 2.48 -8.10
CA LEU A 56 -5.77 1.73 -8.63
C LEU A 56 -4.63 1.67 -7.61
N ALA A 57 -4.34 2.77 -6.91
CA ALA A 57 -3.33 2.81 -5.86
C ALA A 57 -3.71 1.92 -4.66
N ASP A 58 -4.97 1.97 -4.22
CA ASP A 58 -5.49 1.15 -3.13
C ASP A 58 -5.42 -0.34 -3.48
N THR A 59 -5.82 -0.70 -4.70
CA THR A 59 -5.75 -2.09 -5.18
C THR A 59 -4.30 -2.59 -5.20
N ARG A 60 -3.36 -1.78 -5.72
CA ARG A 60 -1.93 -2.13 -5.75
C ARG A 60 -1.35 -2.31 -4.35
N THR A 61 -1.71 -1.42 -3.42
CA THR A 61 -1.26 -1.49 -2.02
C THR A 61 -1.80 -2.75 -1.36
N PHE A 62 -3.09 -3.04 -1.53
CA PHE A 62 -3.71 -4.24 -1.00
C PHE A 62 -3.06 -5.54 -1.54
N THR A 63 -2.79 -5.60 -2.85
CA THR A 63 -2.08 -6.74 -3.45
C THR A 63 -0.68 -6.90 -2.87
N ALA A 64 0.08 -5.80 -2.74
CA ALA A 64 1.42 -5.82 -2.17
C ALA A 64 1.43 -6.27 -0.70
N ASP A 65 0.48 -5.78 0.11
CA ASP A 65 0.33 -6.18 1.51
C ASP A 65 -0.03 -7.66 1.66
N LEU A 66 -0.93 -8.16 0.81
CA LEU A 66 -1.32 -9.56 0.78
C LEU A 66 -0.14 -10.46 0.37
N GLU A 67 0.59 -10.09 -0.68
CA GLU A 67 1.80 -10.81 -1.11
C GLU A 67 2.85 -10.81 -0.01
N ALA A 68 3.12 -9.66 0.62
CA ALA A 68 4.06 -9.57 1.73
C ALA A 68 3.64 -10.44 2.91
N ALA A 69 2.35 -10.51 3.24
CA ALA A 69 1.82 -11.37 4.29
C ALA A 69 1.98 -12.87 3.95
N LEU A 70 1.68 -13.26 2.70
CA LEU A 70 1.85 -14.65 2.23
C LEU A 70 3.31 -15.09 2.20
N GLN A 71 4.20 -14.23 1.70
CA GLN A 71 5.65 -14.48 1.71
C GLN A 71 6.18 -14.60 3.14
N SER A 72 5.70 -13.75 4.06
CA SER A 72 6.06 -13.84 5.47
C SER A 72 5.69 -15.19 6.07
N ARG A 73 4.49 -15.69 5.78
CA ARG A 73 3.99 -16.95 6.33
C ARG A 73 4.78 -18.16 5.84
N ALA A 74 5.07 -18.24 4.55
CA ALA A 74 5.83 -19.37 3.98
C ALA A 74 7.22 -19.51 4.60
N VAL A 75 7.95 -18.40 4.76
CA VAL A 75 9.29 -18.41 5.36
C VAL A 75 9.26 -18.75 6.86
N ILE A 76 8.23 -18.28 7.57
CA ILE A 76 8.03 -18.62 8.99
C ILE A 76 7.74 -20.11 9.15
N ASP A 77 6.89 -20.70 8.30
CA ASP A 77 6.55 -22.12 8.36
C ASP A 77 7.77 -23.01 8.06
N GLN A 78 8.62 -22.62 7.11
CA GLN A 78 9.91 -23.30 6.84
C GLN A 78 10.84 -23.26 8.05
N ALA A 79 11.03 -22.07 8.64
CA ALA A 79 11.85 -21.90 9.84
C ALA A 79 11.30 -22.71 11.03
N ALA A 80 9.97 -22.73 11.20
CA ALA A 80 9.32 -23.54 12.23
C ALA A 80 9.60 -25.03 12.00
N GLY A 81 9.48 -25.53 10.77
CA GLY A 81 9.80 -26.91 10.42
C GLY A 81 11.26 -27.30 10.73
N ILE A 82 12.20 -26.39 10.48
CA ILE A 82 13.61 -26.58 10.87
C ILE A 82 13.75 -26.71 12.40
N VAL A 83 13.14 -25.80 13.17
CA VAL A 83 13.22 -25.81 14.63
C VAL A 83 12.55 -27.06 15.20
N MET A 84 11.40 -27.45 14.67
CA MET A 84 10.70 -28.69 15.04
C MET A 84 11.60 -29.91 14.84
N ASN A 85 12.30 -29.99 13.70
CA ASN A 85 13.21 -31.09 13.42
C ASN A 85 14.41 -31.13 14.38
N GLN A 86 15.01 -29.96 14.66
CA GLN A 86 16.19 -29.84 15.53
C GLN A 86 15.88 -30.09 17.00
N ARG A 87 14.74 -29.58 17.49
CA ARG A 87 14.36 -29.63 18.91
C ARG A 87 13.36 -30.71 19.24
N ARG A 88 12.87 -31.46 18.24
CA ARG A 88 11.84 -32.49 18.37
C ARG A 88 10.61 -31.98 19.13
N CYS A 89 10.17 -30.78 18.79
CA CYS A 89 9.05 -30.10 19.46
C CYS A 89 7.86 -29.89 18.51
N SER A 90 6.73 -29.52 19.09
CA SER A 90 5.51 -29.16 18.35
C SER A 90 5.70 -27.86 17.54
N SER A 91 4.81 -27.66 16.56
CA SER A 91 4.78 -26.41 15.78
C SER A 91 4.54 -25.18 16.67
N GLU A 92 3.70 -25.29 17.69
CA GLU A 92 3.43 -24.20 18.62
C GLU A 92 4.68 -23.79 19.42
N GLU A 93 5.43 -24.78 19.92
CA GLU A 93 6.68 -24.54 20.66
C GLU A 93 7.77 -23.95 19.75
N ALA A 94 7.85 -24.41 18.50
CA ALA A 94 8.77 -23.85 17.51
C ALA A 94 8.44 -22.39 17.19
N LEU A 95 7.17 -22.06 16.92
CA LEU A 95 6.73 -20.69 16.67
C LEU A 95 6.92 -19.79 17.89
N LYS A 96 6.68 -20.30 19.10
CA LYS A 96 6.97 -19.59 20.35
C LYS A 96 8.47 -19.27 20.45
N THR A 97 9.32 -20.25 20.19
CA THR A 97 10.78 -20.07 20.19
C THR A 97 11.23 -18.99 19.21
N LEU A 98 10.73 -19.03 17.97
CA LEU A 98 11.07 -18.04 16.95
C LEU A 98 10.60 -16.63 17.33
N ARG A 99 9.39 -16.49 17.90
CA ARG A 99 8.87 -15.22 18.42
C ARG A 99 9.74 -14.67 19.55
N THR A 100 10.10 -15.51 20.52
CA THR A 100 10.98 -15.13 21.62
C THR A 100 12.34 -14.66 21.10
N ALA A 101 12.93 -15.39 20.15
CA ALA A 101 14.21 -15.00 19.55
C ALA A 101 14.13 -13.67 18.77
N SER A 102 13.04 -13.46 18.04
CA SER A 102 12.77 -12.22 17.30
C SER A 102 12.66 -11.02 18.23
N GLN A 103 11.94 -11.18 19.35
CA GLN A 103 11.80 -10.14 20.37
C GLN A 103 13.13 -9.83 21.06
N HIS A 104 13.87 -10.86 21.51
CA HIS A 104 15.17 -10.68 22.15
C HIS A 104 16.19 -9.98 21.25
N ARG A 105 16.14 -10.21 19.94
CA ARG A 105 17.04 -9.59 18.96
C ARG A 105 16.49 -8.28 18.38
N ASN A 106 15.26 -7.90 18.75
CA ASN A 106 14.53 -6.74 18.22
C ASN A 106 14.53 -6.68 16.67
N VAL A 107 14.31 -7.82 16.02
CA VAL A 107 14.21 -7.94 14.55
C VAL A 107 12.85 -8.50 14.19
N LYS A 108 12.32 -8.13 13.02
CA LYS A 108 11.05 -8.67 12.52
C LYS A 108 11.15 -10.19 12.39
N LEU A 109 10.11 -10.90 12.84
CA LEU A 109 10.06 -12.37 12.86
C LEU A 109 10.39 -12.98 11.49
N ARG A 110 9.82 -12.43 10.41
CA ARG A 110 10.11 -12.86 9.03
C ARG A 110 11.59 -12.81 8.72
N ASP A 111 12.26 -11.71 9.05
CA ASP A 111 13.65 -11.48 8.68
C ASP A 111 14.58 -12.41 9.48
N LEU A 112 14.24 -12.68 10.75
CA LEU A 112 14.92 -13.70 11.56
C LEU A 112 14.75 -15.10 10.95
N CYS A 113 13.53 -15.47 10.57
CA CYS A 113 13.24 -16.75 9.93
C CYS A 113 13.98 -16.88 8.59
N ALA A 114 14.05 -15.81 7.79
CA ALA A 114 14.79 -15.78 6.54
C ALA A 114 16.30 -16.00 6.74
N GLN A 115 16.89 -15.34 7.74
CA GLN A 115 18.30 -15.56 8.12
C GLN A 115 18.54 -17.01 8.54
N LEU A 116 17.64 -17.58 9.35
CA LEU A 116 17.73 -18.96 9.81
C LEU A 116 17.65 -19.95 8.65
N VAL A 117 16.68 -19.80 7.76
CA VAL A 117 16.54 -20.65 6.57
C VAL A 117 17.80 -20.54 5.71
N SER A 118 18.23 -19.31 5.39
CA SER A 118 19.42 -19.07 4.56
C SER A 118 20.71 -19.65 5.16
N SER A 119 20.85 -19.63 6.50
CA SER A 119 22.01 -20.19 7.17
C SER A 119 22.11 -21.72 7.07
N ILE A 120 20.98 -22.40 6.86
CA ILE A 120 20.89 -23.86 6.80
C ILE A 120 20.85 -24.38 5.37
N SER A 121 20.08 -23.73 4.50
CA SER A 121 19.96 -24.11 3.09
C SER A 121 21.13 -23.62 2.22
N GLY A 122 21.89 -22.61 2.68
CA GLY A 122 22.91 -21.93 1.88
C GLY A 122 22.35 -21.02 0.77
N ALA A 123 21.03 -20.85 0.70
CA ALA A 123 20.34 -20.05 -0.30
C ALA A 123 19.18 -19.25 0.34
N PRO A 124 18.83 -18.06 -0.17
CA PRO A 124 17.72 -17.30 0.37
C PRO A 124 16.41 -18.13 0.32
N PRO A 125 15.52 -17.95 1.30
CA PRO A 125 14.28 -18.73 1.37
C PRO A 125 13.44 -18.52 0.13
N THR A 126 12.92 -19.61 -0.44
CA THR A 126 11.98 -19.54 -1.55
C THR A 126 10.70 -18.88 -1.03
N SER A 127 10.47 -17.64 -1.44
CA SER A 127 9.17 -17.00 -1.27
C SER A 127 8.14 -17.90 -1.96
N GLY A 128 7.08 -18.32 -1.25
CA GLY A 128 6.02 -19.14 -1.82
C GLY A 128 5.49 -18.54 -3.12
N PRO A 129 4.83 -19.33 -4.00
CA PRO A 129 4.44 -18.86 -5.33
C PRO A 129 3.69 -17.55 -5.21
N GLY A 130 4.30 -16.47 -5.73
CA GLY A 130 3.65 -15.16 -5.78
C GLY A 130 2.31 -15.29 -6.48
N LEU A 131 1.34 -14.48 -6.06
CA LEU A 131 0.07 -14.38 -6.76
C LEU A 131 0.36 -13.95 -8.19
N ARG A 132 0.24 -14.87 -9.16
CA ARG A 132 0.36 -14.50 -10.57
C ARG A 132 -0.89 -13.69 -10.92
N PRO A 133 -0.77 -12.44 -11.40
CA PRO A 133 -1.94 -11.73 -11.89
C PRO A 133 -2.52 -12.53 -13.05
N ARG A 134 -3.83 -12.79 -12.97
CA ARG A 134 -4.58 -13.49 -14.02
C ARG A 134 -4.71 -12.53 -15.22
N PRO A 135 -4.42 -12.98 -16.46
CA PRO A 135 -4.51 -12.14 -17.65
C PRO A 135 -5.95 -11.68 -17.92
#